data_AF-A0A3P3DT24-F1
#
_entry.id   AF-A0A3P3DT24-F1
#
_cell.length_a   1.000
_cell.length_b   1.000
_cell.length_c   1.000
_cell.angle_alpha   90.00
_cell.angle_beta   90.00
_cell.angle_gamma   90.00
#
_symmetry.space_group_name_H-M   'P 1'
#
loop_
_entity.id
_entity.type
_entity.pdbx_description
1 polymer ?
#
loop_
_entity_poly.entity_id
_entity_poly.type
_entity_poly.pdbx_seq_one_letter_code
_entity_poly.pdbx_strand_id
1 'polypeptide(L)'
;MSGLRFDWAGLLRAGLAPLSQGGAGLHPQAFWQLTPLELRLMLGRGAGAMALTRAGLAALMADYPDTKERGDAGPGEPECRTGAAGDRAE
;
A
#
# COMPACT_ATOMS: atom_id res chain seq x y z
N MET A 1 3.81 18.58 -14.35
CA MET A 1 2.73 17.61 -14.12
C MET A 1 3.36 16.37 -13.50
N SER A 2 3.34 16.24 -12.17
CA SER A 2 3.93 15.08 -11.48
C SER A 2 3.10 13.84 -11.76
N GLY A 3 3.43 13.13 -12.83
CA GLY A 3 2.84 11.82 -13.15
C GLY A 3 3.29 10.77 -12.13
N LEU A 4 2.31 10.09 -11.52
CA LEU A 4 2.42 8.86 -10.74
C LEU A 4 3.19 8.85 -9.40
N ARG A 5 3.39 10.00 -8.73
CA ARG A 5 3.86 9.99 -7.32
C ARG A 5 2.87 10.72 -6.42
N PHE A 6 2.51 10.08 -5.31
CA PHE A 6 1.67 10.70 -4.29
C PHE A 6 2.36 11.97 -3.77
N ASP A 7 1.71 13.13 -3.90
CA ASP A 7 2.27 14.42 -3.46
C ASP A 7 2.23 14.53 -1.93
N TRP A 8 3.19 13.86 -1.30
CA TRP A 8 3.35 13.86 0.15
C TRP A 8 3.56 15.25 0.73
N ALA A 9 4.41 16.06 0.07
CA ALA A 9 4.71 17.40 0.52
C ALA A 9 3.48 18.32 0.42
N GLY A 10 2.68 18.17 -0.65
CA GLY A 10 1.39 18.83 -0.79
C GLY A 10 0.41 18.43 0.30
N LEU A 11 0.34 17.14 0.65
CA LEU A 11 -0.50 16.66 1.75
C LEU A 11 -0.11 17.28 3.09
N LEU A 12 1.18 17.29 3.42
CA LEU A 12 1.66 17.88 4.68
C LEU A 12 1.39 19.38 4.75
N ARG A 13 1.57 20.13 3.66
CA ARG A 13 1.22 21.55 3.62
C ARG A 13 -0.28 21.76 3.77
N ALA A 14 -1.11 20.94 3.12
CA ALA A 14 -2.56 21.06 3.24
C ALA A 14 -3.04 20.76 4.67
N GLY A 15 -2.49 19.76 5.34
CA GLY A 15 -2.91 19.38 6.70
C GLY A 15 -2.31 20.23 7.83
N LEU A 16 -0.98 20.41 7.81
CA LEU A 16 -0.23 20.95 8.95
C LEU A 16 0.11 22.44 8.80
N ALA A 17 0.07 23.02 7.59
CA ALA A 17 0.40 24.43 7.45
C ALA A 17 -0.64 25.30 8.15
N PRO A 18 -0.24 26.47 8.68
CA PRO A 18 -1.15 27.40 9.33
C PRO A 18 -2.29 27.82 8.39
N LEU A 19 -3.45 28.14 8.98
CA LEU A 19 -4.60 28.70 8.25
C LEU A 19 -4.23 29.97 7.45
N SER A 20 -3.29 30.77 7.95
CA SER A 20 -2.78 31.97 7.26
C SER A 20 -2.05 31.65 5.94
N GLN A 21 -1.57 30.41 5.79
CA GLN A 21 -0.93 29.91 4.57
C GLN A 21 -1.86 29.02 3.73
N GLY A 22 -3.16 28.97 4.07
CA GLY A 22 -4.16 28.17 3.35
C GLY A 22 -4.13 26.66 3.65
N GLY A 23 -3.48 26.24 4.75
CA GLY A 23 -3.57 24.87 5.27
C GLY A 23 -4.69 24.72 6.31
N ALA A 24 -4.92 23.49 6.79
CA ALA A 24 -5.95 23.18 7.79
C ALA A 24 -5.50 23.52 9.24
N GLY A 25 -4.24 23.87 9.47
CA GLY A 25 -3.72 24.24 10.78
C GLY A 25 -3.79 23.14 11.84
N LEU A 26 -3.78 21.87 11.43
CA LEU A 26 -3.95 20.74 12.34
C LEU A 26 -2.67 20.48 13.13
N HIS A 27 -2.83 20.12 14.41
CA HIS A 27 -1.74 19.54 15.18
C HIS A 27 -1.31 18.20 14.55
N PRO A 28 -0.01 17.86 14.48
CA PRO A 28 0.45 16.62 13.86
C PRO A 28 -0.23 15.35 14.38
N GLN A 29 -0.48 15.29 15.69
CA GLN A 29 -1.20 14.15 16.28
C GLN A 29 -2.64 14.03 15.76
N ALA A 30 -3.36 15.15 15.65
CA ALA A 30 -4.74 15.14 15.14
C ALA A 30 -4.76 14.73 13.67
N PHE A 31 -3.83 15.25 12.87
CA PHE A 31 -3.70 14.92 11.45
C PHE A 31 -3.53 13.42 11.21
N TRP A 32 -2.71 12.73 12.00
CA TRP A 32 -2.49 11.27 11.86
C TRP A 32 -3.62 10.40 12.41
N GLN A 33 -4.48 10.96 13.27
CA GLN A 33 -5.65 10.25 13.80
C GLN A 33 -6.87 10.35 12.88
N LEU A 34 -6.85 11.30 11.94
CA LEU A 34 -7.95 11.50 10.99
C LEU A 34 -7.96 10.42 9.91
N THR A 35 -9.17 10.00 9.56
CA THR A 35 -9.36 9.22 8.34
C THR A 35 -9.11 10.09 7.10
N PRO A 36 -8.67 9.50 5.97
CA PRO A 36 -8.50 10.25 4.72
C PRO A 36 -9.78 10.90 4.18
N LEU A 37 -10.95 10.48 4.67
CA LEU A 37 -12.24 11.09 4.34
C LEU A 37 -12.45 12.38 5.14
N GLU A 38 -12.23 12.33 6.46
CA GLU A 38 -12.35 13.51 7.34
C GLU A 38 -11.39 14.60 6.93
N LEU A 39 -10.13 14.26 6.62
CA LEU A 39 -9.16 15.23 6.12
C LEU A 39 -9.64 15.91 4.82
N ARG A 40 -10.22 15.14 3.89
CA ARG A 40 -10.76 15.70 2.63
C ARG A 40 -11.92 16.67 2.89
N LEU A 41 -12.79 16.35 3.84
CA LEU A 41 -13.90 17.21 4.24
C LEU A 41 -13.39 18.51 4.86
N MET A 42 -12.40 18.44 5.75
CA MET A 42 -11.78 19.62 6.37
C MET A 42 -11.06 20.52 5.36
N LEU A 43 -10.53 19.94 4.28
CA LEU A 43 -9.92 20.69 3.18
C LEU A 43 -10.96 21.25 2.18
N GLY A 44 -12.26 21.15 2.46
CA GLY A 44 -13.33 21.64 1.59
C GLY A 44 -13.49 20.85 0.29
N ARG A 45 -12.90 19.65 0.19
CA ARG A 45 -12.97 18.76 -0.98
C ARG A 45 -14.08 17.72 -0.86
N GLY A 46 -15.23 18.16 -0.34
CA GLY A 46 -16.43 17.33 -0.18
C GLY A 46 -16.98 16.91 -1.54
N ALA A 47 -17.07 15.59 -1.75
CA ALA A 47 -17.46 14.90 -2.98
C ALA A 47 -16.39 14.92 -4.09
N GLY A 48 -15.68 13.79 -4.27
CA GLY A 48 -14.75 13.67 -5.40
C GLY A 48 -14.13 12.30 -5.65
N ALA A 49 -14.19 11.36 -4.70
CA ALA A 49 -13.85 9.97 -4.99
C ALA A 49 -15.04 9.10 -4.63
N MET A 50 -15.76 8.60 -5.63
CA MET A 50 -16.66 7.47 -5.43
C MET A 50 -15.85 6.36 -4.76
N ALA A 51 -16.45 5.72 -3.75
CA ALA A 51 -15.88 4.50 -3.20
C ALA A 51 -15.62 3.52 -4.34
N LEU A 52 -14.48 2.83 -4.29
CA LEU A 52 -14.12 1.86 -5.30
C LEU A 52 -15.21 0.78 -5.37
N THR A 53 -15.84 0.62 -6.52
CA THR A 53 -16.90 -0.39 -6.66
C THR A 53 -16.28 -1.78 -6.62
N ARG A 54 -17.09 -2.80 -6.30
CA ARG A 54 -16.63 -4.20 -6.35
C ARG A 54 -16.10 -4.58 -7.73
N ALA A 55 -16.68 -4.02 -8.80
CA ALA A 55 -16.20 -4.20 -10.16
C ALA A 55 -14.82 -3.54 -10.37
N GLY A 56 -14.62 -2.33 -9.85
CA GLY A 56 -13.31 -1.65 -9.89
C GLY A 56 -12.23 -2.42 -9.13
N LEU A 57 -12.57 -3.03 -8.00
CA LEU A 57 -11.64 -3.90 -7.26
C LEU A 57 -11.27 -5.13 -8.09
N ALA A 58 -12.25 -5.79 -8.70
CA ALA A 58 -12.00 -6.96 -9.54
C ALA A 58 -11.10 -6.64 -10.73
N ALA A 59 -11.27 -5.46 -11.36
CA ALA A 59 -10.39 -5.00 -12.43
C ALA A 59 -8.94 -4.82 -11.93
N LEU A 60 -8.73 -4.18 -10.78
CA LEU A 60 -7.39 -4.01 -10.19
C LEU A 60 -6.72 -5.34 -9.85
N MET A 61 -7.46 -6.31 -9.32
CA MET A 61 -6.91 -7.63 -9.01
C MET A 61 -6.47 -8.39 -10.26
N ALA A 62 -7.11 -8.14 -11.40
CA ALA A 62 -6.71 -8.72 -12.68
C ALA A 62 -5.46 -8.03 -13.24
N ASP A 63 -5.37 -6.70 -13.10
CA ASP A 63 -4.23 -5.90 -13.58
C ASP A 63 -2.96 -6.10 -12.72
N TYR A 64 -3.13 -6.31 -11.42
CA TYR A 64 -2.05 -6.48 -10.44
C TYR A 64 -2.25 -7.78 -9.66
N PRO A 65 -2.00 -8.94 -10.27
CA PRO A 65 -2.07 -10.21 -9.57
C PRO A 65 -0.94 -10.27 -8.53
N ASP A 66 -1.29 -10.51 -7.26
CA ASP A 66 -0.37 -10.73 -6.15
C ASP A 66 0.32 -12.11 -6.23
N THR A 67 0.87 -12.45 -7.40
CA THR A 67 1.80 -13.55 -7.53
C THR A 67 3.06 -13.19 -6.75
N LYS A 68 3.38 -13.99 -5.73
CA LYS A 68 4.69 -13.95 -5.08
C LYS A 68 5.76 -14.15 -6.15
N GLU A 69 6.35 -13.07 -6.65
CA GLU A 69 7.67 -13.19 -7.23
C GLU A 69 8.54 -13.76 -6.13
N ARG A 70 9.16 -14.89 -6.45
CA ARG A 70 10.08 -15.65 -5.59
C ARG A 70 11.31 -14.79 -5.33
N GLY A 71 11.18 -13.82 -4.45
CA GLY A 71 12.25 -12.97 -3.94
C GLY A 71 12.84 -13.51 -2.65
N ASP A 72 13.08 -14.82 -2.56
CA ASP A 72 14.08 -15.43 -1.67
C ASP A 72 14.22 -16.91 -2.06
N ALA A 73 15.06 -17.19 -3.05
CA ALA A 73 15.74 -18.47 -3.09
C ALA A 73 17.04 -18.28 -2.32
N GLY A 74 16.98 -18.37 -0.99
CA GLY A 74 18.16 -18.76 -0.21
C GLY A 74 18.78 -20.03 -0.84
N PRO A 75 20.11 -20.18 -0.81
CA PRO A 75 20.80 -21.22 -1.56
C PRO A 75 20.22 -22.58 -1.15
N GLY A 76 19.86 -23.36 -2.17
CA GLY A 76 19.06 -24.57 -2.02
C GLY A 76 19.56 -25.47 -0.91
N GLU A 77 18.64 -25.88 -0.03
CA GLU A 77 18.89 -27.05 0.79
C GLU A 77 19.10 -28.24 -0.17
N PRO A 78 20.24 -28.93 -0.11
CA PRO A 78 20.40 -30.17 -0.85
C PRO A 78 19.37 -31.15 -0.29
N GLU A 79 18.62 -31.76 -1.20
CA GLU A 79 17.72 -32.87 -0.95
C GLU A 79 18.29 -33.76 0.15
N CYS A 80 17.59 -33.83 1.28
CA CYS A 80 17.95 -34.72 2.36
C CYS A 80 17.82 -36.13 1.79
N ARG A 81 18.96 -36.66 1.36
CA ARG A 81 19.20 -38.04 0.96
C ARG A 81 18.72 -38.92 2.09
N THR A 82 17.46 -39.36 2.00
CA THR A 82 16.99 -40.50 2.79
C THR A 82 17.74 -41.71 2.26
N GLY A 83 18.84 -42.04 2.94
CA GLY A 83 19.47 -43.33 2.80
C GLY A 83 18.49 -44.41 3.23
N ALA A 84 17.92 -45.12 2.27
CA ALA A 84 17.53 -46.51 2.47
C ALA A 84 18.74 -47.36 2.07
N ALA A 85 19.54 -47.71 3.08
CA ALA A 85 20.50 -48.79 2.99
C ALA A 85 19.76 -50.14 3.03
N GLY A 86 20.22 -51.09 2.20
CA GLY A 86 19.79 -52.50 2.17
C GLY A 86 18.51 -52.69 1.37
N ASP A 87 18.44 -53.53 0.34
CA ASP A 87 18.99 -54.88 0.31
C ASP A 87 19.30 -55.34 -1.13
N ARG A 88 20.16 -56.36 -1.21
CA ARG A 88 20.94 -56.80 -2.38
C ARG A 88 20.50 -58.22 -2.74
N ALA A 89 20.44 -58.52 -4.04
CA ALA A 89 20.29 -59.86 -4.64
C ALA A 89 18.88 -60.46 -4.51
N GLU A 90 18.29 -61.12 -5.51
CA GLU A 90 18.82 -61.89 -6.64
C GLU A 90 18.10 -61.59 -7.96
#